data_AF-A0A165L983-F1
#
_entry.id   AF-A0A165L983-F1
#
_cell.length_a   1.000
_cell.length_b   1.000
_cell.length_c   1.000
_cell.angle_alpha   90.00
_cell.angle_beta   90.00
_cell.angle_gamma   90.00
#
_symmetry.space_group_name_H-M   'P 1'
#
loop_
_entity.id
_entity.type
_entity.pdbx_description
1 polymer ?
#
loop_
_entity_poly.entity_id
_entity_poly.type
_entity_poly.pdbx_seq_one_letter_code
_entity_poly.pdbx_strand_id
1 'polypeptide(L)'
;MTVDGCTAAKAPNTSSCIVYSNSTEGKVINPVQSARLSTRISHSVKYGRIEVRARLPTGDWLWPAIWMLPTNSTYGEWPASGEIDIMESRGNGWKYGAMGADWITSTIHWGPLTGFDRSYKTTGTWQDRHGIYSEKWHTFVVEWNEEFIWIYLDTRTVRIFNLKFNKPFWDRGDFPPVFNNGTHDEVLPNPWQGAGNIAPFDQDFYLILNVAVGGTNGWFPDNIGDKLRETDRIVAAMKDFINAKDKWWPTWPADVKKRGMAIDWVKMYQKC
;
A
#
# COMPACT_ATOMS: atom_id res chain seq x y z
N MET A 1 -26.24 -1.18 9.10
CA MET A 1 -26.29 -1.21 7.62
C MET A 1 -25.79 -2.56 7.17
N THR A 2 -26.61 -3.29 6.43
CA THR A 2 -26.19 -4.50 5.71
C THR A 2 -25.79 -4.06 4.31
N VAL A 3 -24.67 -4.55 3.80
CA VAL A 3 -24.22 -4.22 2.44
C VAL A 3 -25.02 -5.08 1.45
N ASP A 4 -25.87 -4.46 0.64
CA ASP A 4 -26.56 -5.15 -0.46
C ASP A 4 -25.53 -5.68 -1.47
N GLY A 5 -25.64 -6.96 -1.82
CA GLY A 5 -24.70 -7.63 -2.73
C GLY A 5 -23.36 -8.05 -2.10
N CYS A 6 -23.29 -8.21 -0.77
CA CYS A 6 -22.07 -8.67 -0.10
C CYS A 6 -21.60 -10.05 -0.61
N THR A 7 -20.39 -10.10 -1.20
CA THR A 7 -19.77 -11.32 -1.74
C THR A 7 -18.69 -11.91 -0.81
N ALA A 8 -18.74 -11.62 0.49
CA ALA A 8 -17.73 -12.10 1.43
C ALA A 8 -17.64 -13.64 1.35
N ALA A 9 -16.42 -14.17 1.19
CA ALA A 9 -16.15 -15.59 0.91
C ALA A 9 -16.65 -16.56 2.00
N LYS A 10 -17.03 -16.06 3.18
CA LYS A 10 -17.72 -16.81 4.24
C LYS A 10 -19.10 -16.22 4.46
N ALA A 11 -20.11 -16.89 3.89
CA ALA A 11 -21.56 -16.79 4.09
C ALA A 11 -22.20 -15.36 4.15
N PRO A 12 -23.32 -15.13 3.44
CA PRO A 12 -23.98 -13.81 3.34
C PRO A 12 -24.52 -13.20 4.65
N ASN A 13 -24.43 -13.91 5.78
CA ASN A 13 -24.87 -13.47 7.12
C ASN A 13 -23.72 -13.26 8.13
N THR A 14 -22.46 -13.18 7.68
CA THR A 14 -21.34 -12.94 8.61
C THR A 14 -21.19 -11.46 8.97
N SER A 15 -20.56 -11.21 10.12
CA SER A 15 -20.12 -9.90 10.60
C SER A 15 -19.32 -9.07 9.58
N SER A 16 -18.85 -9.68 8.50
CA SER A 16 -18.15 -9.01 7.40
C SER A 16 -19.07 -8.16 6.51
N CYS A 17 -20.38 -8.43 6.53
CA CYS A 17 -21.36 -7.77 5.67
C CYS A 17 -22.24 -6.74 6.42
N ILE A 18 -22.03 -6.61 7.73
CA ILE A 18 -22.85 -5.77 8.61
C ILE A 18 -21.94 -4.79 9.34
N VAL A 19 -22.20 -3.49 9.17
CA VAL A 19 -21.60 -2.44 9.98
C VAL A 19 -22.71 -1.72 10.75
N TYR A 20 -22.48 -1.40 12.02
CA TYR A 20 -23.43 -0.66 12.83
C TYR A 20 -22.72 0.47 13.57
N SER A 21 -23.42 1.58 13.74
CA SER A 21 -22.98 2.66 14.62
C SER A 21 -23.39 2.38 16.05
N ASN A 22 -22.53 2.72 17.01
CA ASN A 22 -22.84 2.73 18.44
C ASN A 22 -22.17 3.94 19.09
N SER A 23 -22.95 4.92 19.50
CA SER A 23 -22.46 6.19 20.07
C SER A 23 -21.77 6.02 21.42
N THR A 24 -22.20 5.04 22.23
CA THR A 24 -21.61 4.74 23.55
C THR A 24 -20.25 4.07 23.40
N GLU A 25 -20.12 3.17 22.43
CA GLU A 25 -18.85 2.51 22.12
C GLU A 25 -17.93 3.37 21.23
N GLY A 26 -18.46 4.46 20.65
CA GLY A 26 -17.74 5.29 19.68
C GLY A 26 -17.62 4.67 18.28
N LYS A 27 -18.34 3.58 18.00
CA LYS A 27 -18.35 2.94 16.67
C LYS A 27 -19.11 3.81 15.69
N VAL A 28 -18.44 4.20 14.62
CA VAL A 28 -19.01 4.98 13.51
C VAL A 28 -19.03 4.14 12.25
N ILE A 29 -20.01 4.39 11.37
CA ILE A 29 -20.00 3.84 10.02
C ILE A 29 -18.95 4.61 9.22
N ASN A 30 -18.13 3.92 8.44
CA ASN A 30 -17.12 4.55 7.60
C ASN A 30 -17.76 5.66 6.75
N PRO A 31 -17.32 6.91 6.88
CA PRO A 31 -17.99 8.05 6.26
C PRO A 31 -17.66 8.19 4.77
N VAL A 32 -16.73 7.38 4.25
CA VAL A 32 -16.26 7.43 2.87
C VAL A 32 -16.32 6.05 2.25
N GLN A 33 -16.86 6.00 1.03
CA GLN A 33 -16.79 4.84 0.15
C GLN A 33 -15.68 5.06 -0.88
N SER A 34 -14.87 4.01 -1.09
CA SER A 34 -13.80 3.99 -2.08
C SER A 34 -13.75 2.63 -2.77
N ALA A 35 -12.80 2.43 -3.69
CA ALA A 35 -12.61 1.20 -4.44
C ALA A 35 -11.20 0.62 -4.23
N ARG A 36 -11.14 -0.71 -4.24
CA ARG A 36 -9.92 -1.51 -4.41
C ARG A 36 -10.17 -2.49 -5.55
N LEU A 37 -9.48 -2.29 -6.66
CA LEU A 37 -9.55 -3.14 -7.84
C LEU A 37 -8.35 -4.07 -7.84
N SER A 38 -8.53 -5.33 -8.23
CA SER A 38 -7.43 -6.27 -8.35
C SER A 38 -7.54 -7.13 -9.61
N THR A 39 -6.39 -7.51 -10.16
CA THR A 39 -6.32 -8.44 -11.29
C THR A 39 -6.21 -9.90 -10.85
N ARG A 40 -6.31 -10.21 -9.55
CA ARG A 40 -6.03 -11.54 -8.97
C ARG A 40 -6.67 -12.71 -9.71
N ILE A 41 -7.90 -12.53 -10.19
CA ILE A 41 -8.65 -13.57 -10.93
C ILE A 41 -8.36 -13.53 -12.44
N SER A 42 -8.11 -12.34 -12.98
CA SER A 42 -8.01 -12.14 -14.43
C SER A 42 -6.60 -12.28 -14.98
N HIS A 43 -5.58 -11.81 -14.25
CA HIS A 43 -4.21 -11.76 -14.72
C HIS A 43 -3.19 -11.56 -13.59
N SER A 44 -2.10 -12.32 -13.64
CA SER A 44 -0.90 -12.13 -12.83
C SER A 44 0.33 -12.35 -13.71
N VAL A 45 1.45 -11.76 -13.34
CA VAL A 45 2.72 -11.92 -14.07
C VAL A 45 3.85 -12.25 -13.11
N LYS A 46 4.75 -13.13 -13.54
CA LYS A 46 6.06 -13.32 -12.93
C LYS A 46 7.10 -12.71 -13.86
N TYR A 47 7.81 -11.72 -13.34
CA TYR A 47 8.81 -10.94 -14.08
C TYR A 47 8.22 -10.13 -15.24
N GLY A 48 9.02 -9.19 -15.73
CA GLY A 48 8.69 -8.33 -16.86
C GLY A 48 8.49 -6.89 -16.41
N ARG A 49 7.53 -6.20 -17.01
CA ARG A 49 7.30 -4.77 -16.84
C ARG A 49 5.82 -4.47 -16.69
N ILE A 50 5.47 -3.64 -15.73
CA ILE A 50 4.12 -3.14 -15.56
C ILE A 50 4.15 -1.63 -15.57
N GLU A 51 3.25 -1.06 -16.36
CA GLU A 51 3.09 0.38 -16.52
C GLU A 51 1.64 0.74 -16.20
N VAL A 52 1.46 1.72 -15.32
CA VAL A 52 0.15 2.28 -14.99
C VAL A 52 0.19 3.78 -15.26
N ARG A 53 -0.56 4.24 -16.26
CA ARG A 53 -0.72 5.67 -16.51
C ARG A 53 -1.88 6.20 -15.71
N ALA A 54 -1.58 7.03 -14.71
CA ALA A 54 -2.54 7.53 -13.76
C ALA A 54 -2.34 9.01 -13.44
N ARG A 55 -3.40 9.66 -12.97
CA ARG A 55 -3.35 10.96 -12.29
C ARG A 55 -3.86 10.75 -10.87
N LEU A 56 -3.06 11.16 -9.89
CA LEU A 56 -3.37 10.91 -8.48
C LEU A 56 -4.47 11.87 -7.98
N PRO A 57 -5.22 11.49 -6.94
CA PRO A 57 -6.10 12.42 -6.26
C PRO A 57 -5.28 13.38 -5.39
N THR A 58 -5.89 14.50 -5.00
CA THR A 58 -5.40 15.38 -3.93
C THR A 58 -6.55 15.70 -2.98
N GLY A 59 -6.22 15.94 -1.72
CA GLY A 59 -7.16 16.05 -0.63
C GLY A 59 -6.60 15.38 0.61
N ASP A 60 -6.85 15.99 1.76
CA ASP A 60 -6.32 15.50 3.02
C ASP A 60 -6.77 14.07 3.29
N TRP A 61 -5.81 13.28 3.77
CA TRP A 61 -5.99 11.90 4.20
C TRP A 61 -6.30 10.90 3.07
N LEU A 62 -6.26 11.31 1.81
CA LEU A 62 -6.31 10.37 0.69
C LEU A 62 -4.98 9.63 0.57
N TRP A 63 -5.04 8.33 0.33
CA TRP A 63 -3.89 7.45 0.16
C TRP A 63 -4.07 6.61 -1.11
N PRO A 64 -3.76 7.17 -2.29
CA PRO A 64 -3.69 6.40 -3.53
C PRO A 64 -2.54 5.40 -3.51
N ALA A 65 -2.79 4.20 -4.02
CA ALA A 65 -1.77 3.16 -4.17
C ALA A 65 -1.93 2.39 -5.48
N ILE A 66 -0.78 2.10 -6.10
CA ILE A 66 -0.59 1.17 -7.22
C ILE A 66 0.44 0.16 -6.74
N TRP A 67 0.02 -1.07 -6.54
CA TRP A 67 0.81 -2.05 -5.81
C TRP A 67 0.44 -3.47 -6.24
N MET A 68 1.18 -4.45 -5.74
CA MET A 68 1.05 -5.83 -6.16
C MET A 68 1.22 -6.79 -5.00
N LEU A 69 0.46 -7.88 -5.05
CA LEU A 69 0.58 -9.00 -4.12
C LEU A 69 0.81 -10.30 -4.90
N PRO A 70 1.44 -11.31 -4.28
CA PRO A 70 1.62 -12.60 -4.89
C PRO A 70 0.25 -13.28 -5.05
N THR A 71 0.04 -14.00 -6.16
CA THR A 71 -1.19 -14.75 -6.42
C THR A 71 -1.43 -15.82 -5.35
N ASN A 72 -0.33 -16.46 -4.90
CA ASN A 72 -0.31 -17.48 -3.87
C ASN A 72 0.66 -17.10 -2.75
N SER A 73 0.32 -17.45 -1.51
CA SER A 73 1.20 -17.28 -0.35
C SER A 73 2.26 -18.38 -0.27
N THR A 74 3.08 -18.55 -1.32
CA THR A 74 4.05 -19.67 -1.47
C THR A 74 5.02 -19.79 -0.29
N TYR A 75 5.44 -18.67 0.29
CA TYR A 75 6.40 -18.61 1.39
C TYR A 75 5.74 -18.34 2.75
N GLY A 76 4.40 -18.35 2.81
CA GLY A 76 3.62 -18.00 4.00
C GLY A 76 2.91 -16.65 3.89
N GLU A 77 2.24 -16.28 4.98
CA GLU A 77 1.46 -15.04 5.08
C GLU A 77 2.32 -13.78 4.91
N TRP A 78 1.67 -12.65 4.65
CA TRP A 78 2.37 -11.38 4.51
C TRP A 78 3.26 -11.05 5.73
N PRO A 79 4.50 -10.57 5.53
CA PRO A 79 5.14 -10.21 4.25
C PRO A 79 6.04 -11.32 3.66
N ALA A 80 5.93 -12.57 4.13
CA ALA A 80 6.84 -13.65 3.74
C ALA A 80 6.78 -13.97 2.24
N SER A 81 5.61 -13.85 1.62
CA SER A 81 5.44 -14.00 0.16
C SER A 81 5.60 -12.70 -0.63
N GLY A 82 5.96 -11.60 0.01
CA GLY A 82 6.28 -10.31 -0.61
C GLY A 82 5.09 -9.41 -0.90
N GLU A 83 5.39 -8.12 -1.11
CA GLU A 83 4.51 -7.07 -1.64
C GLU A 83 5.36 -6.10 -2.46
N ILE A 84 4.83 -5.60 -3.58
CA ILE A 84 5.52 -4.60 -4.41
C ILE A 84 4.63 -3.36 -4.53
N ASP A 85 5.00 -2.30 -3.82
CA ASP A 85 4.37 -0.99 -3.91
C ASP A 85 5.09 -0.16 -4.97
N ILE A 86 4.49 -0.14 -6.16
CA ILE A 86 4.99 0.63 -7.30
C ILE A 86 4.88 2.13 -6.98
N MET A 87 3.75 2.53 -6.39
CA MET A 87 3.49 3.92 -6.01
C MET A 87 2.53 3.97 -4.84
N GLU A 88 2.94 4.66 -3.79
CA GLU A 88 2.09 5.21 -2.75
C GLU A 88 2.33 6.71 -2.63
N SER A 89 1.28 7.46 -2.29
CA SER A 89 1.38 8.90 -2.07
C SER A 89 0.36 9.34 -1.03
N ARG A 90 0.57 10.52 -0.44
CA ARG A 90 -0.41 11.19 0.42
C ARG A 90 -1.10 12.27 -0.41
N GLY A 91 -2.42 12.33 -0.37
CA GLY A 91 -3.19 13.35 -1.08
C GLY A 91 -3.08 14.75 -0.46
N ASN A 92 -2.59 14.87 0.77
CA ASN A 92 -2.39 16.14 1.47
C ASN A 92 -1.52 17.08 0.61
N GLY A 93 -1.81 18.39 0.62
CA GLY A 93 -1.08 19.34 -0.22
C GLY A 93 0.42 19.44 0.10
N TRP A 94 1.18 20.15 -0.75
CA TRP A 94 2.65 20.30 -0.64
C TRP A 94 3.13 20.94 0.69
N LYS A 95 2.25 21.62 1.42
CA LYS A 95 2.54 22.17 2.76
C LYS A 95 2.44 21.14 3.88
N TYR A 96 2.06 19.90 3.58
CA TYR A 96 1.94 18.85 4.56
C TYR A 96 3.33 18.48 5.11
N GLY A 97 3.46 18.47 6.44
CA GLY A 97 4.75 18.30 7.12
C GLY A 97 5.37 16.89 7.04
N ALA A 98 4.72 15.95 6.36
CA ALA A 98 5.20 14.57 6.23
C ALA A 98 4.97 14.02 4.82
N MET A 99 5.56 14.66 3.81
CA MET A 99 5.51 14.27 2.39
C MET A 99 4.08 14.21 1.84
N GLY A 100 3.65 15.28 1.15
CA GLY A 100 2.31 15.41 0.58
C GLY A 100 2.17 14.86 -0.85
N ALA A 101 1.27 15.47 -1.62
CA ALA A 101 0.88 15.07 -2.97
C ALA A 101 1.95 15.36 -4.04
N ASP A 102 3.05 15.98 -3.64
CA ASP A 102 4.28 16.18 -4.38
C ASP A 102 5.28 15.03 -4.19
N TRP A 103 4.98 14.05 -3.34
CA TRP A 103 5.84 12.90 -3.06
C TRP A 103 5.25 11.58 -3.54
N ILE A 104 6.12 10.72 -4.09
CA ILE A 104 5.89 9.30 -4.30
C ILE A 104 6.80 8.51 -3.38
N THR A 105 6.27 7.42 -2.83
CA THR A 105 7.01 6.37 -2.16
C THR A 105 6.83 5.06 -2.92
N SER A 106 7.92 4.31 -3.09
CA SER A 106 7.88 2.95 -3.61
C SER A 106 8.59 2.04 -2.61
N THR A 107 7.98 0.91 -2.31
CA THR A 107 8.45 -0.02 -1.28
C THR A 107 8.29 -1.44 -1.78
N ILE A 108 9.17 -2.34 -1.33
CA ILE A 108 8.88 -3.77 -1.37
C ILE A 108 8.88 -4.30 0.05
N HIS A 109 7.81 -5.00 0.46
CA HIS A 109 7.72 -5.62 1.78
C HIS A 109 8.21 -7.06 1.72
N TRP A 110 8.95 -7.46 2.74
CA TRP A 110 9.50 -8.79 2.88
C TRP A 110 9.94 -9.00 4.33
N GLY A 111 9.75 -10.20 4.83
CA GLY A 111 10.07 -10.55 6.21
C GLY A 111 9.46 -11.91 6.55
N PRO A 112 10.04 -12.68 7.48
CA PRO A 112 9.53 -14.01 7.80
C PRO A 112 8.16 -13.99 8.47
N LEU A 113 7.82 -12.90 9.16
CA LEU A 113 6.53 -12.68 9.83
C LEU A 113 6.19 -11.19 9.80
N THR A 114 4.94 -10.83 10.06
CA THR A 114 4.43 -9.44 10.13
C THR A 114 5.27 -8.52 11.01
N GLY A 115 5.66 -8.97 12.22
CA GLY A 115 6.52 -8.19 13.13
C GLY A 115 7.98 -8.07 12.69
N PHE A 116 8.38 -8.79 11.65
CA PHE A 116 9.73 -8.81 11.09
C PHE A 116 9.75 -8.30 9.65
N ASP A 117 8.79 -7.47 9.25
CA ASP A 117 8.90 -6.75 7.97
C ASP A 117 10.19 -5.90 7.95
N ARG A 118 10.85 -5.89 6.79
CA ARG A 118 12.09 -5.15 6.52
C ARG A 118 11.94 -4.18 5.36
N SER A 119 10.71 -3.82 5.01
CA SER A 119 10.37 -2.76 4.06
C SER A 119 11.18 -1.48 4.21
N TYR A 120 11.50 -1.05 5.44
CA TYR A 120 12.33 0.14 5.69
C TYR A 120 13.75 0.06 5.05
N LYS A 121 14.26 -1.14 4.74
CA LYS A 121 15.53 -1.34 4.03
C LYS A 121 15.38 -1.26 2.51
N THR A 122 14.15 -1.24 2.01
CA THR A 122 13.79 -1.37 0.59
C THR A 122 12.67 -0.41 0.20
N THR A 123 12.73 0.80 0.77
CA THR A 123 11.87 1.94 0.42
C THR A 123 12.69 3.01 -0.31
N GLY A 124 12.12 3.58 -1.36
CA GLY A 124 12.61 4.76 -2.05
C GLY A 124 11.54 5.85 -2.15
N THR A 125 11.94 7.11 -2.22
CA THR A 125 11.02 8.24 -2.34
C THR A 125 11.47 9.20 -3.44
N TRP A 126 10.50 9.89 -4.04
CA TRP A 126 10.77 10.91 -5.05
C TRP A 126 9.82 12.10 -4.89
N GLN A 127 10.37 13.32 -4.92
CA GLN A 127 9.63 14.56 -4.82
C GLN A 127 9.63 15.30 -6.16
N ASP A 128 8.46 15.71 -6.64
CA ASP A 128 8.35 16.75 -7.65
C ASP A 128 8.45 18.12 -6.98
N ARG A 129 9.50 18.88 -7.30
CA ARG A 129 9.74 20.21 -6.71
C ARG A 129 8.91 21.32 -7.36
N HIS A 130 8.22 21.03 -8.46
CA HIS A 130 7.54 22.03 -9.28
C HIS A 130 6.04 21.76 -9.45
N GLY A 131 5.49 20.73 -8.78
CA GLY A 131 4.07 20.40 -8.90
C GLY A 131 3.64 19.29 -7.96
N ILE A 132 2.38 18.88 -8.12
CA ILE A 132 1.78 17.73 -7.42
C ILE A 132 1.26 16.72 -8.46
N TYR A 133 1.25 15.44 -8.10
CA TYR A 133 0.90 14.35 -9.02
C TYR A 133 -0.59 14.27 -9.38
N SER A 134 -1.40 15.21 -8.86
CA SER A 134 -2.82 15.34 -9.20
C SER A 134 -3.12 16.25 -10.38
N GLU A 135 -2.12 17.00 -10.87
CA GLU A 135 -2.27 17.97 -11.97
C GLU A 135 -2.06 17.35 -13.36
N LYS A 136 -1.21 16.34 -13.47
CA LYS A 136 -0.79 15.76 -14.75
C LYS A 136 -0.90 14.24 -14.73
N TRP A 137 -0.93 13.66 -15.93
CA TRP A 137 -0.81 12.21 -16.10
C TRP A 137 0.65 11.81 -15.96
N HIS A 138 0.89 10.79 -15.14
CA HIS A 138 2.19 10.17 -14.97
C HIS A 138 2.10 8.67 -15.23
N THR A 139 3.22 8.08 -15.63
CA THR A 139 3.34 6.64 -15.85
C THR A 139 4.20 6.04 -14.74
N PHE A 140 3.58 5.27 -13.85
CA PHE A 140 4.27 4.55 -12.78
C PHE A 140 4.68 3.19 -13.30
N VAL A 141 5.96 2.85 -13.14
CA VAL A 141 6.53 1.65 -13.78
C VAL A 141 7.30 0.83 -12.77
N VAL A 142 7.05 -0.48 -12.77
CA VAL A 142 7.96 -1.47 -12.21
C VAL A 142 8.48 -2.36 -13.33
N GLU A 143 9.76 -2.67 -13.28
CA GLU A 143 10.42 -3.65 -14.13
C GLU A 143 11.24 -4.57 -13.23
N TRP A 144 10.96 -5.87 -13.28
CA TRP A 144 11.71 -6.82 -12.47
C TRP A 144 11.94 -8.14 -13.20
N ASN A 145 13.05 -8.78 -12.88
CA ASN A 145 13.44 -10.08 -13.37
C ASN A 145 14.30 -10.77 -12.28
N GLU A 146 14.90 -11.90 -12.60
CA GLU A 146 15.72 -12.72 -11.70
C GLU A 146 16.93 -11.97 -11.11
N GLU A 147 17.36 -10.87 -11.73
CA GLU A 147 18.57 -10.14 -11.36
C GLU A 147 18.28 -8.82 -10.62
N PHE A 148 17.17 -8.15 -10.94
CA PHE A 148 16.86 -6.84 -10.35
C PHE A 148 15.36 -6.51 -10.32
N ILE A 149 15.02 -5.51 -9.52
CA ILE A 149 13.75 -4.78 -9.55
C ILE A 149 14.01 -3.28 -9.58
N TRP A 150 13.43 -2.58 -10.55
CA TRP A 150 13.49 -1.13 -10.71
C TRP A 150 12.08 -0.55 -10.71
N ILE A 151 11.87 0.51 -9.92
CA ILE A 151 10.64 1.28 -9.88
C ILE A 151 10.97 2.73 -10.24
N TYR A 152 10.25 3.27 -11.23
CA TYR A 152 10.51 4.61 -11.77
C TYR A 152 9.23 5.29 -12.27
N LEU A 153 9.32 6.60 -12.43
CA LEU A 153 8.23 7.49 -12.81
C LEU A 153 8.49 8.10 -14.19
N ASP A 154 7.56 7.97 -15.13
CA ASP A 154 7.58 8.49 -16.51
C ASP A 154 8.74 7.97 -17.39
N THR A 155 9.97 8.13 -16.94
CA THR A 155 11.22 7.77 -17.62
C THR A 155 12.17 7.09 -16.64
N ARG A 156 13.06 6.22 -17.15
CA ARG A 156 14.05 5.51 -16.32
C ARG A 156 15.04 6.42 -15.58
N THR A 157 15.13 7.70 -15.94
CA THR A 157 15.97 8.69 -15.26
C THR A 157 15.37 9.14 -13.93
N VAL A 158 14.05 9.08 -13.77
CA VAL A 158 13.35 9.38 -12.51
C VAL A 158 13.14 8.08 -11.74
N ARG A 159 14.24 7.54 -11.24
CA ARG A 159 14.27 6.25 -10.55
C ARG A 159 13.97 6.46 -9.07
N ILE A 160 12.87 5.88 -8.60
CA ILE A 160 12.41 5.98 -7.21
C ILE A 160 13.11 4.93 -6.36
N PHE A 161 13.19 3.70 -6.86
CA PHE A 161 13.78 2.58 -6.16
C PHE A 161 14.47 1.61 -7.12
N ASN A 162 15.58 1.01 -6.69
CA ASN A 162 16.16 -0.13 -7.37
C ASN A 162 16.89 -1.08 -6.42
N LEU A 163 16.81 -2.37 -6.71
CA LEU A 163 17.53 -3.41 -6.00
C LEU A 163 18.07 -4.45 -6.98
N LYS A 164 19.29 -4.93 -6.73
CA LYS A 164 19.84 -6.12 -7.39
C LYS A 164 19.69 -7.33 -6.47
N PHE A 165 19.27 -8.48 -7.00
CA PHE A 165 19.11 -9.74 -6.29
C PHE A 165 20.44 -10.53 -6.19
N ASN A 166 21.51 -9.85 -5.76
CA ASN A 166 22.85 -10.41 -5.59
C ASN A 166 23.13 -11.01 -4.20
N LYS A 167 22.13 -10.96 -3.31
CA LYS A 167 22.20 -11.44 -1.92
C LYS A 167 20.79 -11.91 -1.50
N PRO A 168 20.66 -13.06 -0.82
CA PRO A 168 19.37 -13.53 -0.28
C PRO A 168 18.71 -12.51 0.63
N PHE A 169 17.38 -12.43 0.60
CA PHE A 169 16.63 -11.53 1.47
C PHE A 169 16.78 -11.89 2.95
N TRP A 170 16.86 -13.18 3.30
CA TRP A 170 17.19 -13.60 4.67
C TRP A 170 18.44 -12.89 5.22
N ASP A 171 19.52 -12.89 4.44
CA ASP A 171 20.79 -12.27 4.84
C ASP A 171 20.74 -10.74 4.81
N ARG A 172 19.79 -10.14 4.09
CA ARG A 172 19.56 -8.68 4.12
C ARG A 172 18.83 -8.25 5.38
N GLY A 173 18.06 -9.14 5.99
CA GLY A 173 17.09 -8.80 7.03
C GLY A 173 17.69 -8.53 8.39
N ASP A 174 18.91 -8.99 8.65
CA ASP A 174 19.54 -8.97 9.98
C ASP A 174 18.55 -9.46 11.05
N PHE A 175 17.89 -10.59 10.76
CA PHE A 175 16.86 -11.14 11.64
C PHE A 175 17.48 -11.73 12.91
N PRO A 176 16.82 -11.60 14.07
CA PRO A 176 17.28 -12.29 15.26
C PRO A 176 17.14 -13.81 15.07
N PRO A 177 18.04 -14.62 15.65
CA PRO A 177 17.98 -16.07 15.52
C PRO A 177 16.77 -16.67 16.26
N VAL A 178 16.32 -15.99 17.31
CA VAL A 178 15.17 -16.37 18.12
C VAL A 178 14.26 -15.17 18.34
N PHE A 179 12.96 -15.42 18.48
CA PHE A 179 11.98 -14.42 18.85
C PHE A 179 11.03 -14.96 19.90
N ASN A 180 10.46 -14.08 20.71
CA ASN A 180 9.42 -14.45 21.67
C ASN A 180 8.05 -14.28 21.00
N ASN A 181 7.26 -15.36 20.93
CA ASN A 181 5.92 -15.33 20.34
C ASN A 181 4.81 -14.85 21.31
N GLY A 182 5.20 -14.32 22.46
CA GLY A 182 4.33 -13.92 23.57
C GLY A 182 4.19 -14.97 24.67
N THR A 183 4.59 -16.22 24.43
CA THR A 183 4.53 -17.31 25.43
C THR A 183 5.87 -17.97 25.68
N HIS A 184 6.69 -18.14 24.64
CA HIS A 184 8.02 -18.72 24.74
C HIS A 184 8.91 -18.24 23.58
N ASP A 185 10.20 -18.53 23.69
CA ASP A 185 11.18 -18.24 22.65
C ASP A 185 11.17 -19.35 21.60
N GLU A 186 11.11 -18.97 20.33
CA GLU A 186 11.12 -19.85 19.17
C GLU A 186 12.23 -19.44 18.21
N VAL A 187 12.79 -20.42 17.49
CA VAL A 187 13.70 -20.15 16.37
C VAL A 187 12.91 -19.48 15.26
N LEU A 188 13.40 -18.35 14.77
CA LEU A 188 12.74 -17.67 13.66
C LEU A 188 12.92 -18.50 12.38
N PRO A 189 11.83 -19.03 11.78
CA PRO A 189 11.96 -19.85 10.59
C PRO A 189 12.37 -18.98 9.40
N ASN A 190 13.26 -19.51 8.55
CA ASN A 190 13.56 -18.91 7.25
C ASN A 190 12.59 -19.45 6.20
N PRO A 191 11.57 -18.67 5.78
CA PRO A 191 10.59 -19.15 4.80
C PRO A 191 11.18 -19.33 3.40
N TRP A 192 12.35 -18.73 3.12
CA TRP A 192 13.02 -18.77 1.82
C TRP A 192 14.18 -19.78 1.79
N GLN A 193 14.24 -20.70 2.75
CA GLN A 193 15.27 -21.72 2.78
C GLN A 193 15.25 -22.56 1.49
N GLY A 194 16.39 -22.63 0.80
CA GLY A 194 16.52 -23.33 -0.48
C GLY A 194 16.02 -22.56 -1.70
N ALA A 195 15.46 -21.36 -1.52
CA ALA A 195 15.07 -20.48 -2.62
C ALA A 195 16.24 -19.61 -3.11
N GLY A 196 16.08 -19.00 -4.30
CA GLY A 196 17.08 -18.10 -4.87
C GLY A 196 17.13 -16.73 -4.19
N ASN A 197 18.13 -15.92 -4.53
CA ASN A 197 18.34 -14.59 -3.94
C ASN A 197 17.17 -13.61 -4.09
N ILE A 198 16.30 -13.87 -5.07
CA ILE A 198 15.15 -13.05 -5.42
C ILE A 198 13.91 -13.35 -4.55
N ALA A 199 13.83 -14.53 -3.92
CA ALA A 199 12.69 -14.88 -3.09
C ALA A 199 12.50 -13.83 -1.98
N PRO A 200 11.27 -13.29 -1.81
CA PRO A 200 10.00 -13.84 -2.29
C PRO A 200 9.46 -13.32 -3.65
N PHE A 201 10.22 -12.53 -4.40
CA PHE A 201 9.75 -11.87 -5.63
C PHE A 201 9.88 -12.72 -6.90
N ASP A 202 9.99 -14.04 -6.73
CA ASP A 202 10.12 -15.06 -7.78
C ASP A 202 8.81 -15.80 -8.10
N GLN A 203 7.68 -15.28 -7.60
CA GLN A 203 6.34 -15.80 -7.82
C GLN A 203 5.54 -14.92 -8.80
N ASP A 204 4.34 -15.37 -9.18
CA ASP A 204 3.38 -14.54 -9.91
C ASP A 204 2.76 -13.49 -8.99
N PHE A 205 2.72 -12.23 -9.44
CA PHE A 205 2.10 -11.12 -8.73
C PHE A 205 0.93 -10.54 -9.55
N TYR A 206 -0.14 -10.17 -8.87
CA TYR A 206 -1.30 -9.48 -9.46
C TYR A 206 -1.32 -8.01 -9.04
N LEU A 207 -1.86 -7.15 -9.91
CA LEU A 207 -1.93 -5.71 -9.71
C LEU A 207 -3.14 -5.34 -8.84
N ILE A 208 -2.97 -4.34 -7.98
CA ILE A 208 -4.00 -3.72 -7.16
C ILE A 208 -3.95 -2.20 -7.36
N LEU A 209 -5.12 -1.60 -7.50
CA LEU A 209 -5.33 -0.15 -7.57
C LEU A 209 -6.35 0.25 -6.51
N ASN A 210 -6.02 1.19 -5.63
CA ASN A 210 -7.00 1.72 -4.66
C ASN A 210 -6.71 3.17 -4.26
N VAL A 211 -7.69 3.75 -3.59
CA VAL A 211 -7.53 4.98 -2.81
C VAL A 211 -8.05 4.71 -1.40
N ALA A 212 -7.15 4.51 -0.44
CA ALA A 212 -7.52 4.46 0.96
C ALA A 212 -7.78 5.88 1.49
N VAL A 213 -8.45 5.97 2.65
CA VAL A 213 -8.76 7.25 3.30
C VAL A 213 -8.48 7.12 4.80
N GLY A 214 -7.57 7.93 5.30
CA GLY A 214 -7.05 7.81 6.66
C GLY A 214 -6.17 6.58 6.87
N GLY A 215 -5.80 6.30 8.13
CA GLY A 215 -5.01 5.14 8.52
C GLY A 215 -4.40 5.29 9.91
N THR A 216 -4.31 4.18 10.64
CA THR A 216 -3.77 4.08 12.02
C THR A 216 -2.40 3.38 12.07
N ASN A 217 -1.81 3.10 10.92
CA ASN A 217 -0.53 2.37 10.78
C ASN A 217 0.69 3.30 10.72
N GLY A 218 0.51 4.57 11.06
CA GLY A 218 1.58 5.57 11.01
C GLY A 218 1.84 6.18 9.63
N TRP A 219 1.14 5.75 8.57
CA TRP A 219 1.29 6.35 7.24
C TRP A 219 1.00 7.84 7.28
N PHE A 220 -0.08 8.27 7.92
CA PHE A 220 -0.25 9.67 8.30
C PHE A 220 0.26 9.83 9.74
N PRO A 221 1.40 10.50 9.98
CA PRO A 221 1.93 10.62 11.33
C PRO A 221 1.04 11.50 12.20
N ASP A 222 0.97 11.13 13.48
CA ASP A 222 0.23 11.90 14.47
C ASP A 222 0.85 13.28 14.71
N ASN A 223 -0.01 14.26 14.98
CA ASN A 223 0.38 15.66 15.23
C ASN A 223 1.04 16.37 14.03
N ILE A 224 0.88 15.84 12.81
CA ILE A 224 1.30 16.51 11.58
C ILE A 224 0.07 16.93 10.76
N GLY A 225 0.02 18.20 10.36
CA GLY A 225 -1.16 18.81 9.77
C GLY A 225 -2.28 18.89 10.81
N ASP A 226 -3.51 18.57 10.41
CA ASP A 226 -4.68 18.55 11.29
C ASP A 226 -4.97 17.17 11.91
N LYS A 227 -4.07 16.19 11.75
CA LYS A 227 -4.26 14.84 12.33
C LYS A 227 -4.10 14.90 13.85
N LEU A 228 -5.20 14.66 14.57
CA LEU A 228 -5.17 14.48 16.02
C LEU A 228 -4.39 13.22 16.38
N ARG A 229 -3.68 13.26 17.53
CA ARG A 229 -3.00 12.10 18.08
C ARG A 229 -3.99 10.96 18.27
N GLU A 230 -3.66 9.79 17.75
CA GLU A 230 -4.38 8.58 18.06
C GLU A 230 -4.10 8.25 19.54
N THR A 231 -5.07 8.50 20.41
CA THR A 231 -5.09 7.81 21.71
C THR A 231 -5.36 6.34 21.43
N ASP A 232 -4.76 5.41 22.18
CA ASP A 232 -4.52 3.98 21.88
C ASP A 232 -5.77 3.08 21.60
N ARG A 233 -6.84 3.60 21.02
CA ARG A 233 -8.08 2.90 20.66
C ARG A 233 -8.48 3.28 19.24
N ILE A 234 -8.37 2.32 18.32
CA ILE A 234 -8.83 2.40 16.91
C ILE A 234 -10.24 2.98 16.78
N VAL A 235 -11.12 2.70 17.75
CA VAL A 235 -12.50 3.19 17.76
C VAL A 235 -12.58 4.71 17.97
N ALA A 236 -11.67 5.29 18.76
CA ALA A 236 -11.56 6.74 18.89
C ALA A 236 -11.07 7.38 17.58
N ALA A 237 -10.09 6.78 16.90
CA ALA A 237 -9.52 7.32 15.67
C ALA A 237 -10.57 7.50 14.55
N MET A 238 -11.46 6.53 14.34
CA MET A 238 -12.54 6.66 13.34
C MET A 238 -13.55 7.74 13.71
N LYS A 239 -13.91 7.85 15.00
CA LYS A 239 -14.80 8.89 15.50
C LYS A 239 -14.19 10.28 15.35
N ASP A 240 -12.92 10.43 15.70
CA ASP A 240 -12.19 11.69 15.58
C ASP A 240 -12.03 12.11 14.12
N PHE A 241 -11.78 11.14 13.23
CA PHE A 241 -11.74 11.35 11.79
C PHE A 241 -13.05 11.93 11.27
N ILE A 242 -14.22 11.35 11.61
CA ILE A 242 -15.51 11.88 11.14
C ILE A 242 -15.88 13.22 11.80
N ASN A 243 -15.53 13.42 13.07
CA ASN A 243 -15.74 14.71 13.74
C ASN A 243 -14.93 15.84 13.11
N ALA A 244 -13.78 15.52 12.51
CA ALA A 244 -12.95 16.47 11.78
C ALA A 244 -13.39 16.68 10.32
N LYS A 245 -14.55 16.17 9.89
CA LYS A 245 -15.03 16.24 8.49
C LYS A 245 -14.99 17.63 7.90
N ASP A 246 -15.41 18.64 8.66
CA ASP A 246 -15.44 20.02 8.17
C ASP A 246 -14.04 20.61 7.90
N LYS A 247 -12.97 19.95 8.40
CA LYS A 247 -11.59 20.30 8.08
C LYS A 247 -11.12 19.63 6.79
N TRP A 248 -11.26 18.31 6.67
CA TRP A 248 -10.66 17.56 5.56
C TRP A 248 -11.54 17.48 4.32
N TRP A 249 -12.87 17.40 4.45
CA TRP A 249 -13.76 17.26 3.30
C TRP A 249 -13.66 18.45 2.31
N PRO A 250 -13.57 19.71 2.76
CA PRO A 250 -13.41 20.84 1.85
C PRO A 250 -12.08 20.85 1.07
N THR A 251 -11.08 20.09 1.53
CA THR A 251 -9.79 19.98 0.81
C THR A 251 -9.90 19.08 -0.42
N TRP A 252 -10.94 18.26 -0.51
CA TRP A 252 -11.15 17.37 -1.64
C TRP A 252 -11.77 18.15 -2.81
N PRO A 253 -11.31 17.94 -4.05
CA PRO A 253 -11.86 18.62 -5.21
C PRO A 253 -13.38 18.47 -5.32
N ALA A 254 -14.08 19.59 -5.56
CA ALA A 254 -15.52 19.60 -5.81
C ALA A 254 -15.88 18.82 -7.09
N ASP A 255 -15.02 18.91 -8.11
CA ASP A 255 -15.12 18.12 -9.34
C ASP A 255 -14.82 16.65 -9.05
N VAL A 256 -15.85 15.81 -9.20
CA VAL A 256 -15.76 14.36 -8.99
C VAL A 256 -14.70 13.69 -9.87
N LYS A 257 -14.41 14.24 -11.06
CA LYS A 257 -13.37 13.73 -11.96
C LYS A 257 -11.96 13.96 -11.39
N LYS A 258 -11.79 14.88 -10.44
CA LYS A 258 -10.52 15.20 -9.79
C LYS A 258 -10.37 14.60 -8.40
N ARG A 259 -11.45 14.05 -7.83
CA ARG A 259 -11.48 13.52 -6.46
C ARG A 259 -10.90 12.11 -6.33
N GLY A 260 -10.94 11.31 -7.39
CA GLY A 260 -10.39 9.95 -7.42
C GLY A 260 -9.04 9.85 -8.14
N MET A 261 -8.37 8.72 -7.93
CA MET A 261 -7.27 8.31 -8.80
C MET A 261 -7.84 7.96 -10.18
N ALA A 262 -7.42 8.68 -11.20
CA ALA A 262 -7.85 8.43 -12.58
C ALA A 262 -6.83 7.53 -13.26
N ILE A 263 -7.30 6.48 -13.93
CA ILE A 263 -6.48 5.55 -14.71
C ILE A 263 -6.79 5.77 -16.18
N ASP A 264 -5.77 6.02 -16.99
CA ASP A 264 -5.90 6.09 -18.44
C ASP A 264 -5.73 4.69 -19.05
N TRP A 265 -4.62 4.02 -18.70
CA TRP A 265 -4.38 2.64 -19.12
C TRP A 265 -3.44 1.90 -18.16
N VAL A 266 -3.49 0.57 -18.26
CA VAL A 266 -2.58 -0.38 -17.61
C VAL A 266 -1.99 -1.27 -18.69
N LYS A 267 -0.68 -1.51 -18.64
CA LYS A 267 0.02 -2.48 -19.50
C LYS A 267 0.87 -3.40 -18.64
N MET A 268 0.75 -4.70 -18.88
CA MET A 268 1.53 -5.74 -18.20
C MET A 268 2.24 -6.55 -19.28
N TYR A 269 3.56 -6.56 -19.25
CA TYR A 269 4.42 -7.33 -20.14
C TYR A 269 5.15 -8.37 -19.31
N GLN A 270 5.09 -9.63 -19.72
CA GLN A 270 5.78 -10.71 -19.04
C GLN A 270 7.09 -11.04 -19.77
N LYS A 271 8.15 -11.32 -19.00
CA LYS A 271 9.40 -11.84 -19.55
C LYS A 271 9.17 -13.29 -20.00
N CYS A 272 9.44 -13.59 -21.27
CA CYS A 272 9.40 -14.95 -21.84
C CYS A 272 10.75 -15.67 -21.69
#